data_AF-A0AAE0ULC2-F1
#
_entry.id   AF-A0AAE0ULC2-F1
#
_cell.length_a   1.000
_cell.length_b   1.000
_cell.length_c   1.000
_cell.angle_alpha   90.00
_cell.angle_beta   90.00
_cell.angle_gamma   90.00
#
_symmetry.space_group_name_H-M   'P 1'
#
loop_
_entity.id
_entity.type
_entity.pdbx_description
1 polymer ?
#
loop_
_entity_poly.entity_id
_entity_poly.type
_entity_poly.pdbx_seq_one_letter_code
_entity_poly.pdbx_strand_id
1 'polypeptide(L)'
;MPREDRATWKSNYFLKIIQLLNDYPKCFIVGADNVGSKQMQTIRLSLRGKAVVLMGKNTMMRKAIRGHLENNPALEKLLPHIRGNVGFVFTKEDLTEVRDLLLANKVPAAARAGAIAPCEVTVPAQNTGLGPEKTSFFQALGITTKISRGTIEILSDVQLIKPGDKVGASEATLLNMLNISPFSYGLIIQQVYDNGSVYSPEVLDITEDALHKRFLEGVRNIASVCLQIGYPTLASIPHSVINGYKRVLAVAVETDYSFPLADKVKAFLADPSAFAVAAAPSAAAAAPAAAPAAAAEPAKEESEESDEDMGFGLCGEKQPIAEVCRQHVFSCPVTQQFKKMQLAFTFTSCMTFEFFGALRISGSYITTIGVDFKIRTVEINGEKVKLQIWDTAGQERFRTITSTYYRGTHGVIVVYDVTSAESFVNVKRWLHEINQNCDDVCRILVGNKNDDPNSKVVETADAQKFAEQMDIRLFETSAKENINVEDMFNCITELVLRARKESMAKQQQQQQSEVVKLSRNSKRKKKCC
;
A
#
# COMPACT_ATOMS: atom_id res chain seq x y z
N MET A 1 52.53 -9.80 -11.28
CA MET A 1 52.73 -11.26 -11.15
C MET A 1 53.03 -11.82 -12.52
N PRO A 2 54.05 -12.67 -12.67
CA PRO A 2 54.32 -13.34 -13.94
C PRO A 2 53.08 -14.16 -14.33
N ARG A 3 52.80 -14.25 -15.64
CA ARG A 3 51.72 -15.10 -16.16
C ARG A 3 52.08 -16.54 -15.79
N GLU A 4 51.40 -17.10 -14.79
CA GLU A 4 51.46 -18.54 -14.51
C GLU A 4 51.16 -19.34 -15.78
N ASP A 5 51.80 -20.50 -15.91
CA ASP A 5 51.50 -21.42 -17.00
C ASP A 5 50.01 -21.77 -17.02
N ARG A 6 49.45 -21.81 -18.22
CA ARG A 6 47.99 -22.02 -18.39
C ARG A 6 47.49 -23.31 -17.74
N ALA A 7 48.34 -24.33 -17.66
CA ALA A 7 48.02 -25.61 -17.03
C ALA A 7 47.92 -25.48 -15.51
N THR A 8 48.91 -24.85 -14.86
CA THR A 8 48.95 -24.65 -13.42
C THR A 8 47.84 -23.70 -12.96
N TRP A 9 47.55 -22.65 -13.73
CA TRP A 9 46.42 -21.76 -13.45
C TRP A 9 45.08 -22.52 -13.48
N LYS A 10 44.88 -23.43 -14.45
CA LYS A 10 43.66 -24.24 -14.54
C LYS A 10 43.54 -25.19 -13.36
N SER A 11 44.60 -25.90 -12.98
CA SER A 11 44.57 -26.80 -11.81
C SER A 11 44.28 -26.02 -10.53
N ASN A 12 44.91 -24.86 -10.34
CA ASN A 12 44.65 -23.99 -9.20
C ASN A 12 43.20 -23.50 -9.17
N TYR A 13 42.64 -23.18 -10.34
CA TYR A 13 41.23 -22.81 -10.45
C TYR A 13 40.29 -23.97 -10.07
N PHE A 14 40.58 -25.20 -10.54
CA PHE A 14 39.83 -26.39 -10.14
C PHE A 14 39.89 -26.61 -8.64
N LEU A 15 41.07 -26.61 -8.03
CA LEU A 15 41.21 -26.77 -6.58
C LEU A 15 40.44 -25.69 -5.82
N LYS A 16 40.49 -24.43 -6.28
CA LYS A 16 39.78 -23.33 -5.64
C LYS A 16 38.26 -23.47 -5.69
N ILE A 17 37.68 -23.86 -6.83
CA ILE A 17 36.22 -24.04 -6.92
C ILE A 17 35.75 -25.22 -6.07
N ILE A 18 36.55 -26.29 -6.02
CA ILE A 18 36.28 -27.49 -5.22
C ILE A 18 36.29 -27.14 -3.74
N GLN A 19 37.31 -26.40 -3.30
CA GLN A 19 37.42 -25.91 -1.94
C GLN A 19 36.19 -25.06 -1.58
N LEU A 20 35.79 -24.13 -2.45
CA LEU A 20 34.61 -23.29 -2.20
C LEU A 20 33.30 -24.08 -2.15
N LEU A 21 33.15 -25.13 -2.96
CA LEU A 21 31.97 -26.00 -2.94
C LEU A 21 31.87 -26.84 -1.67
N ASN A 22 33.01 -27.21 -1.07
CA ASN A 22 33.04 -27.93 0.20
C ASN A 22 32.87 -27.00 1.40
N ASP A 23 33.51 -25.83 1.36
CA ASP A 23 33.52 -24.88 2.48
C ASP A 23 32.19 -24.17 2.66
N TYR A 24 31.43 -23.95 1.58
CA TYR A 24 30.20 -23.14 1.58
C TYR A 24 28.99 -23.98 1.18
N PRO A 25 27.98 -24.13 2.07
CA PRO A 25 26.77 -24.89 1.76
C PRO A 25 25.81 -24.13 0.83
N LYS A 26 25.87 -22.79 0.83
CA LYS A 26 24.97 -21.90 0.10
C LYS A 26 25.70 -21.18 -1.03
N CYS A 27 25.05 -21.09 -2.19
CA CYS A 27 25.63 -20.44 -3.36
C CYS A 27 24.56 -19.74 -4.21
N PHE A 28 24.84 -18.52 -4.67
CA PHE A 28 24.03 -17.85 -5.70
C PHE A 28 24.63 -18.07 -7.08
N ILE A 29 23.79 -18.41 -8.05
CA ILE A 29 24.10 -18.28 -9.47
C ILE A 29 23.69 -16.87 -9.89
N VAL A 30 24.69 -16.06 -10.23
CA VAL A 30 24.48 -14.67 -10.65
C VAL A 30 24.80 -14.50 -12.13
N GLY A 31 23.92 -13.80 -12.83
CA GLY A 31 24.19 -13.25 -14.16
C GLY A 31 24.93 -11.92 -14.04
N ALA A 32 26.04 -11.78 -14.76
CA ALA A 32 26.90 -10.60 -14.74
C ALA A 32 26.88 -9.87 -16.09
N ASP A 33 25.69 -9.61 -16.63
CA ASP A 33 25.54 -8.90 -17.90
C ASP A 33 25.69 -7.39 -17.72
N ASN A 34 26.46 -6.75 -18.62
CA ASN A 34 26.74 -5.31 -18.61
C ASN A 34 27.42 -4.76 -17.33
N VAL A 35 28.01 -5.64 -16.50
CA VAL A 35 28.71 -5.24 -15.27
C VAL A 35 30.16 -4.86 -15.59
N GLY A 36 30.56 -3.63 -15.23
CA GLY A 36 31.92 -3.14 -15.43
C GLY A 36 32.93 -3.73 -14.43
N SER A 37 34.21 -3.77 -14.81
CA SER A 37 35.28 -4.28 -13.92
C SER A 37 35.38 -3.50 -12.60
N LYS A 38 35.21 -2.17 -12.63
CA LYS A 38 35.23 -1.32 -11.44
C LYS A 38 34.04 -1.62 -10.52
N GLN A 39 32.86 -1.84 -11.10
CA GLN A 39 31.68 -2.24 -10.34
C GLN A 39 31.87 -3.61 -9.67
N MET A 40 32.42 -4.60 -10.38
CA MET A 40 32.74 -5.90 -9.78
C MET A 40 33.76 -5.79 -8.64
N GLN A 41 34.71 -4.86 -8.72
CA GLN A 41 35.62 -4.59 -7.60
C GLN A 41 34.85 -4.01 -6.41
N THR A 42 34.00 -3.00 -6.60
CA THR A 42 33.15 -2.45 -5.53
C THR A 42 32.28 -3.52 -4.88
N ILE A 43 31.64 -4.38 -5.68
CA ILE A 43 30.83 -5.50 -5.18
C ILE A 43 31.69 -6.48 -4.37
N ARG A 44 32.91 -6.78 -4.83
CA ARG A 44 33.83 -7.63 -4.06
C ARG A 44 34.29 -6.98 -2.78
N LEU A 45 34.38 -5.65 -2.71
CA LEU A 45 34.69 -4.92 -1.48
C LEU A 45 33.51 -4.98 -0.51
N SER A 46 32.28 -4.76 -0.97
CA SER A 46 31.08 -4.81 -0.12
C SER A 46 30.78 -6.20 0.42
N LEU A 47 31.14 -7.25 -0.34
CA LEU A 47 30.96 -8.64 0.05
C LEU A 47 32.10 -9.22 0.90
N ARG A 48 33.18 -8.46 1.19
CA ARG A 48 34.28 -8.98 2.02
C ARG A 48 33.79 -9.39 3.40
N GLY A 49 34.20 -10.56 3.86
CA GLY A 49 33.79 -11.13 5.14
C GLY A 49 32.51 -11.96 5.06
N LYS A 50 31.55 -11.56 4.21
CA LYS A 50 30.24 -12.22 4.08
C LYS A 50 30.18 -13.26 2.97
N ALA A 51 30.74 -12.94 1.80
CA ALA A 51 30.61 -13.75 0.60
C ALA A 51 31.88 -13.76 -0.27
N VAL A 52 32.06 -14.85 -1.03
CA VAL A 52 33.16 -14.97 -2.00
C VAL A 52 32.60 -15.09 -3.41
N VAL A 53 32.92 -14.12 -4.26
CA VAL A 53 32.54 -14.11 -5.68
C VAL A 53 33.58 -14.84 -6.53
N LEU A 54 33.17 -15.88 -7.23
CA LEU A 54 33.97 -16.63 -8.19
C LEU A 54 33.36 -16.55 -9.59
N MET A 55 34.11 -15.97 -10.54
CA MET A 55 33.75 -15.99 -11.97
C MET A 55 34.54 -17.10 -12.68
N GLY A 56 33.98 -17.67 -13.74
CA GLY A 56 34.58 -18.78 -14.45
C GLY A 56 34.09 -18.97 -15.87
N LYS A 57 34.80 -19.79 -16.64
CA LYS A 57 34.29 -20.27 -17.94
C LYS A 57 33.32 -21.42 -17.70
N ASN A 58 32.16 -21.38 -18.36
CA ASN A 58 31.08 -22.36 -18.17
C ASN A 58 31.55 -23.81 -18.33
N THR A 59 32.40 -24.10 -19.33
CA THR A 59 32.93 -25.46 -19.55
C THR A 59 33.83 -25.94 -18.43
N MET A 60 34.62 -25.05 -17.83
CA MET A 60 35.49 -25.36 -16.70
C MET A 60 34.67 -25.62 -15.43
N MET A 61 33.69 -24.75 -15.15
CA MET A 61 32.83 -24.89 -13.97
C MET A 61 32.02 -26.18 -14.03
N ARG A 62 31.41 -26.50 -15.19
CA ARG A 62 30.68 -27.76 -15.37
C ARG A 62 31.58 -28.98 -15.19
N LYS A 63 32.82 -28.94 -15.69
CA LYS A 63 33.77 -30.05 -15.52
C LYS A 63 34.17 -30.23 -14.06
N ALA A 64 34.40 -29.13 -13.33
CA ALA A 64 34.71 -29.17 -11.91
C ALA A 64 33.56 -29.81 -11.11
N ILE A 65 32.33 -29.35 -11.35
CA ILE A 65 31.15 -29.85 -10.64
C ILE A 65 30.89 -31.33 -10.97
N ARG A 66 31.02 -31.75 -12.24
CA ARG A 66 30.88 -33.16 -12.64
C ARG A 66 31.93 -34.06 -12.00
N GLY A 67 33.16 -33.58 -11.82
CA GLY A 67 34.20 -34.31 -11.11
C GLY A 67 33.94 -34.47 -9.61
N HIS A 68 33.06 -33.65 -9.04
CA HIS A 68 32.68 -33.67 -7.61
C HIS A 68 31.31 -34.31 -7.35
N LEU A 69 30.68 -34.88 -8.39
CA LEU A 69 29.36 -35.49 -8.31
C LEU A 69 29.33 -36.69 -7.35
N GLU A 70 30.45 -37.42 -7.24
CA GLU A 70 30.58 -38.60 -6.37
C GLU A 70 30.44 -38.26 -4.88
N ASN A 71 30.90 -37.07 -4.47
CA ASN A 71 30.83 -36.62 -3.08
C ASN A 71 29.50 -35.94 -2.76
N ASN A 72 28.90 -35.26 -3.74
CA ASN A 72 27.61 -34.58 -3.57
C ASN A 72 26.74 -34.68 -4.83
N PRO A 73 25.78 -35.64 -4.87
CA PRO A 73 24.95 -35.87 -6.05
C PRO A 73 24.00 -34.69 -6.32
N ALA A 74 23.71 -33.87 -5.31
CA ALA A 74 22.75 -32.78 -5.44
C ALA A 74 23.27 -31.62 -6.32
N LEU A 75 24.57 -31.59 -6.63
CA LEU A 75 25.18 -30.62 -7.53
C LEU A 75 24.74 -30.79 -8.99
N GLU A 76 24.15 -31.94 -9.37
CA GLU A 76 23.63 -32.18 -10.71
C GLU A 76 22.58 -31.13 -11.12
N LYS A 77 21.76 -30.68 -10.15
CA LYS A 77 20.71 -29.68 -10.34
C LYS A 77 21.25 -28.30 -10.77
N LEU A 78 22.55 -28.02 -10.56
CA LEU A 78 23.19 -26.76 -10.96
C LEU A 78 23.57 -26.74 -12.44
N LEU A 79 23.90 -27.90 -13.03
CA LEU A 79 24.39 -28.01 -14.42
C LEU A 79 23.49 -27.34 -15.47
N PRO A 80 22.13 -27.47 -15.43
CA PRO A 80 21.28 -26.83 -16.44
C PRO A 80 21.29 -25.30 -16.36
N HIS A 81 21.55 -24.73 -15.18
CA HIS A 81 21.48 -23.30 -14.89
C HIS A 81 22.77 -22.53 -15.21
N ILE A 82 23.89 -23.23 -15.47
CA ILE A 82 25.17 -22.60 -15.86
C ILE A 82 25.14 -22.26 -17.36
N ARG A 83 24.44 -21.19 -17.74
CA ARG A 83 24.32 -20.69 -19.12
C ARG A 83 24.46 -19.17 -19.18
N GLY A 84 25.09 -18.65 -20.24
CA GLY A 84 25.35 -17.21 -20.37
C GLY A 84 26.58 -16.75 -19.58
N ASN A 85 26.62 -15.47 -19.23
CA ASN A 85 27.69 -14.87 -18.44
C ASN A 85 27.41 -15.02 -16.94
N VAL A 86 27.73 -16.20 -16.41
CA VAL A 86 27.39 -16.58 -15.03
C VAL A 86 28.58 -16.62 -14.10
N GLY A 87 28.32 -16.31 -12.83
CA GLY A 87 29.25 -16.43 -11.71
C GLY A 87 28.60 -17.10 -10.51
N PHE A 88 29.43 -17.54 -9.57
CA PHE A 88 29.01 -18.07 -8.29
C PHE A 88 29.33 -17.08 -7.18
N VAL A 89 28.39 -16.88 -6.26
CA VAL A 89 28.62 -16.14 -5.00
C VAL A 89 28.39 -17.11 -3.86
N PHE A 90 29.48 -17.50 -3.19
CA PHE A 90 29.45 -18.45 -2.08
C PHE A 90 29.25 -17.71 -0.75
N THR A 91 28.39 -18.24 0.11
CA THR A 91 27.98 -17.58 1.36
C THR A 91 27.76 -18.61 2.47
N LYS A 92 28.01 -18.22 3.72
CA LYS A 92 27.59 -18.99 4.91
C LYS A 92 26.44 -18.31 5.66
N GLU A 93 26.35 -16.99 5.51
CA GLU A 93 25.31 -16.15 6.08
C GLU A 93 23.93 -16.41 5.46
N ASP A 94 22.95 -15.63 5.89
CA ASP A 94 21.58 -15.74 5.41
C ASP A 94 21.42 -15.23 3.98
N LEU A 95 20.60 -15.96 3.21
CA LEU A 95 20.43 -15.73 1.78
C LEU A 95 19.75 -14.39 1.50
N THR A 96 18.85 -13.97 2.38
CA THR A 96 18.12 -12.70 2.28
C THR A 96 19.06 -11.50 2.41
N GLU A 97 19.93 -11.49 3.43
CA GLU A 97 20.88 -10.40 3.64
C GLU A 97 21.83 -10.23 2.45
N VAL A 98 22.40 -11.34 1.95
CA VAL A 98 23.33 -11.25 0.83
C VAL A 98 22.62 -10.84 -0.46
N ARG A 99 21.37 -11.28 -0.65
CA ARG A 99 20.53 -10.82 -1.76
C ARG A 99 20.29 -9.32 -1.69
N ASP A 100 19.95 -8.79 -0.53
CA ASP A 100 19.70 -7.36 -0.35
C ASP A 100 20.98 -6.56 -0.60
N LEU A 101 22.14 -7.06 -0.16
CA LEU A 101 23.44 -6.45 -0.46
C LEU A 101 23.77 -6.49 -1.96
N LEU A 102 23.44 -7.57 -2.66
CA LEU A 102 23.63 -7.67 -4.12
C LEU A 102 22.70 -6.71 -4.87
N LEU A 103 21.45 -6.58 -4.44
CA LEU A 103 20.46 -5.69 -5.04
C LEU A 103 20.69 -4.22 -4.70
N ALA A 104 21.24 -3.90 -3.54
CA ALA A 104 21.63 -2.55 -3.16
C ALA A 104 22.80 -2.03 -4.00
N ASN A 105 23.73 -2.91 -4.40
CA ASN A 105 24.90 -2.56 -5.22
C ASN A 105 24.62 -2.51 -6.72
N LYS A 106 23.47 -1.94 -7.11
CA LYS A 106 23.15 -1.63 -8.51
C LYS A 106 23.76 -0.28 -8.90
N VAL A 107 24.42 -0.24 -10.05
CA VAL A 107 25.02 0.99 -10.57
C VAL A 107 24.08 1.57 -11.63
N PRO A 108 23.70 2.86 -11.51
CA PRO A 108 22.95 3.53 -12.56
C PRO A 108 23.83 3.64 -13.81
N ALA A 109 23.24 3.31 -14.94
CA ALA A 109 23.87 3.26 -16.24
C ALA A 109 23.02 3.99 -17.26
N ALA A 110 23.68 4.75 -18.11
CA ALA A 110 23.02 5.38 -19.24
C ALA A 110 22.59 4.32 -20.27
N ALA A 111 21.50 4.63 -20.97
CA ALA A 111 21.02 3.80 -22.07
C ALA A 111 22.06 3.76 -23.19
N ARG A 112 22.40 2.55 -23.65
CA ARG A 112 23.31 2.35 -24.79
C ARG A 112 22.50 2.18 -26.06
N ALA A 113 22.94 2.82 -27.15
CA ALA A 113 22.30 2.66 -28.45
C ALA A 113 22.27 1.19 -28.88
N GLY A 114 21.10 0.71 -29.30
CA GLY A 114 20.85 -0.67 -29.71
C GLY A 114 20.66 -1.68 -28.58
N ALA A 115 20.75 -1.27 -27.31
CA ALA A 115 20.37 -2.12 -26.19
C ALA A 115 18.85 -2.26 -26.09
N ILE A 116 18.38 -3.39 -25.57
CA ILE A 116 16.95 -3.61 -25.28
C ILE A 116 16.64 -2.95 -23.94
N ALA A 117 15.58 -2.14 -23.88
CA ALA A 117 15.17 -1.47 -22.66
C ALA A 117 14.50 -2.45 -21.68
N PRO A 118 15.05 -2.63 -20.45
CA PRO A 118 14.42 -3.48 -19.43
C PRO A 118 13.25 -2.80 -18.71
N CYS A 119 13.24 -1.47 -18.67
CA CYS A 119 12.22 -0.66 -18.02
C CYS A 119 11.80 0.48 -18.95
N GLU A 120 10.60 0.99 -18.74
CA GLU A 120 10.10 2.18 -19.42
C GLU A 120 10.93 3.41 -19.04
N VAL A 121 11.23 4.26 -20.04
CA VAL A 121 12.02 5.48 -19.83
C VAL A 121 11.16 6.72 -20.08
N THR A 122 10.94 7.50 -19.03
CA THR A 122 10.24 8.77 -19.07
C THR A 122 11.22 9.94 -18.90
N VAL A 123 10.95 11.04 -19.60
CA VAL A 123 11.67 12.30 -19.40
C VAL A 123 10.72 13.30 -18.73
N PRO A 124 11.08 13.83 -17.54
CA PRO A 124 10.24 14.78 -16.83
C PRO A 124 10.25 16.18 -17.47
N ALA A 125 9.18 16.92 -17.29
CA ALA A 125 9.05 18.33 -17.64
C ALA A 125 9.99 19.17 -16.78
N GLN A 126 11.14 19.54 -17.36
CA GLN A 126 12.18 20.28 -16.66
C GLN A 126 12.96 21.18 -17.64
N ASN A 127 13.57 22.24 -17.11
CA ASN A 127 14.55 23.02 -17.86
C ASN A 127 15.83 22.19 -18.04
N THR A 128 16.23 21.99 -19.29
CA THR A 128 17.36 21.13 -19.67
C THR A 128 18.72 21.80 -19.51
N GLY A 129 18.76 23.14 -19.40
CA GLY A 129 20.01 23.91 -19.37
C GLY A 129 20.79 23.90 -20.70
N LEU A 130 20.22 23.32 -21.77
CA LEU A 130 20.82 23.29 -23.10
C LEU A 130 20.46 24.58 -23.87
N GLY A 131 21.42 25.08 -24.64
CA GLY A 131 21.21 26.21 -25.55
C GLY A 131 20.32 25.85 -26.74
N PRO A 132 19.84 26.87 -27.50
CA PRO A 132 18.83 26.69 -28.55
C PRO A 132 19.31 25.89 -29.77
N GLU A 133 20.63 25.69 -29.93
CA GLU A 133 21.24 24.94 -31.03
C GLU A 133 20.72 23.51 -31.18
N LYS A 134 20.36 22.87 -30.05
CA LYS A 134 19.97 21.45 -30.01
C LYS A 134 18.45 21.22 -30.02
N THR A 135 17.65 22.25 -30.29
CA THR A 135 16.18 22.15 -30.35
C THR A 135 15.68 21.15 -31.38
N SER A 136 16.39 21.00 -32.50
CA SER A 136 16.08 20.03 -33.56
C SER A 136 16.08 18.58 -33.07
N PHE A 137 16.93 18.24 -32.11
CA PHE A 137 17.00 16.89 -31.54
C PHE A 137 15.73 16.53 -30.74
N PHE A 138 15.19 17.46 -29.97
CA PHE A 138 13.96 17.25 -29.20
C PHE A 138 12.74 17.12 -30.12
N GLN A 139 12.70 17.93 -31.20
CA GLN A 139 11.64 17.87 -32.20
C GLN A 139 11.64 16.55 -32.98
N ALA A 140 12.83 16.03 -33.33
CA ALA A 140 12.96 14.74 -34.02
C ALA A 140 12.43 13.55 -33.20
N LEU A 141 12.46 13.66 -31.87
CA LEU A 141 11.93 12.66 -30.94
C LEU A 141 10.47 12.93 -30.53
N GLY A 142 9.82 13.94 -31.11
CA GLY A 142 8.44 14.30 -30.79
C GLY A 142 8.26 14.91 -29.39
N ILE A 143 9.34 15.39 -28.75
CA ILE A 143 9.27 16.03 -27.43
C ILE A 143 8.89 17.50 -27.62
N THR A 144 7.76 17.92 -27.05
CA THR A 144 7.33 19.31 -27.07
C THR A 144 8.19 20.16 -26.13
N THR A 145 8.98 21.06 -26.70
CA THR A 145 9.88 21.96 -25.97
C THR A 145 9.60 23.43 -26.28
N LYS A 146 9.87 24.30 -25.30
CA LYS A 146 9.78 25.75 -25.43
C LYS A 146 11.10 26.39 -25.04
N ILE A 147 11.51 27.44 -25.76
CA ILE A 147 12.70 28.22 -25.42
C ILE A 147 12.29 29.28 -24.40
N SER A 148 12.79 29.16 -23.18
CA SER A 148 12.62 30.14 -22.12
C SER A 148 14.00 30.66 -21.71
N ARG A 149 14.18 31.98 -21.72
CA ARG A 149 15.42 32.63 -21.24
C ARG A 149 16.71 32.08 -21.86
N GLY A 150 16.67 31.68 -23.13
CA GLY A 150 17.84 31.14 -23.85
C GLY A 150 18.15 29.66 -23.58
N THR A 151 17.34 28.98 -22.77
CA THR A 151 17.44 27.54 -22.48
C THR A 151 16.20 26.78 -22.96
N ILE A 152 16.36 25.50 -23.30
CA ILE A 152 15.26 24.63 -23.72
C ILE A 152 14.55 24.04 -22.50
N GLU A 153 13.23 24.26 -22.40
CA GLU A 153 12.34 23.70 -21.37
C GLU A 153 11.39 22.66 -21.97
N ILE A 154 11.27 21.50 -21.33
CA ILE A 154 10.31 20.46 -21.67
C ILE A 154 8.97 20.79 -20.99
N LEU A 155 7.87 20.79 -21.74
CA LEU A 155 6.55 21.23 -21.23
C LEU A 155 5.80 20.15 -20.44
N SER A 156 5.91 18.90 -20.85
CA SER A 156 5.19 17.77 -20.26
C SER A 156 6.06 16.53 -20.25
N ASP A 157 5.74 15.61 -19.33
CA ASP A 157 6.42 14.32 -19.24
C ASP A 157 6.08 13.48 -20.48
N VAL A 158 7.12 12.94 -21.14
CA VAL A 158 6.96 12.10 -22.34
C VAL A 158 7.64 10.75 -22.13
N GLN A 159 6.92 9.69 -22.47
CA GLN A 159 7.45 8.32 -22.54
C GLN A 159 8.27 8.18 -23.82
N LEU A 160 9.58 7.97 -23.69
CA LEU A 160 10.46 7.80 -24.85
C LEU A 160 10.52 6.35 -25.32
N ILE A 161 10.64 5.40 -24.39
CA ILE A 161 10.93 4.01 -24.70
C ILE A 161 10.04 3.10 -23.87
N LYS A 162 9.38 2.14 -24.53
CA LYS A 162 8.62 1.07 -23.87
C LYS A 162 9.53 -0.12 -23.54
N PRO A 163 9.19 -0.93 -22.52
CA PRO A 163 9.95 -2.13 -22.22
C PRO A 163 9.97 -3.09 -23.42
N GLY A 164 11.16 -3.55 -23.81
CA GLY A 164 11.38 -4.46 -24.95
C GLY A 164 11.80 -3.78 -26.25
N ASP A 165 11.67 -2.46 -26.37
CA ASP A 165 12.12 -1.73 -27.55
C ASP A 165 13.65 -1.54 -27.53
N LYS A 166 14.23 -1.43 -28.73
CA LYS A 166 15.66 -1.12 -28.89
C LYS A 166 15.86 0.38 -28.78
N VAL A 167 16.78 0.79 -27.91
CA VAL A 167 17.12 2.20 -27.70
C VAL A 167 17.73 2.80 -28.97
N GLY A 168 17.14 3.87 -29.49
CA GLY A 168 17.68 4.63 -30.61
C GLY A 168 18.97 5.37 -30.25
N ALA A 169 19.83 5.66 -31.24
CA ALA A 169 21.06 6.43 -30.99
C ALA A 169 20.76 7.89 -30.55
N SER A 170 19.70 8.49 -31.10
CA SER A 170 19.20 9.82 -30.72
C SER A 170 18.65 9.85 -29.30
N GLU A 171 17.89 8.83 -28.90
CA GLU A 171 17.34 8.72 -27.54
C GLU A 171 18.45 8.54 -26.50
N ALA A 172 19.40 7.63 -26.75
CA ALA A 172 20.52 7.40 -25.87
C ALA A 172 21.37 8.66 -25.68
N THR A 173 21.64 9.40 -26.76
CA THR A 173 22.43 10.65 -26.68
C THR A 173 21.68 11.74 -25.93
N LEU A 174 20.36 11.87 -26.13
CA LEU A 174 19.54 12.81 -25.36
C LEU A 174 19.55 12.50 -23.86
N LEU A 175 19.34 11.23 -23.48
CA LEU A 175 19.37 10.81 -22.07
C LEU A 175 20.73 11.09 -21.41
N ASN A 176 21.81 10.87 -22.14
CA ASN A 176 23.16 11.24 -21.70
C ASN A 176 23.32 12.75 -21.51
N MET A 177 22.79 13.58 -22.42
CA MET A 177 22.87 15.04 -22.28
C MET A 177 22.05 15.58 -21.11
N LEU A 178 20.91 14.95 -20.81
CA LEU A 178 20.09 15.30 -19.65
C LEU A 178 20.63 14.71 -18.33
N ASN A 179 21.73 13.94 -18.38
CA ASN A 179 22.28 13.19 -17.24
C ASN A 179 21.26 12.23 -16.60
N ILE A 180 20.29 11.76 -17.38
CA ILE A 180 19.31 10.77 -16.96
C ILE A 180 19.89 9.38 -17.26
N SER A 181 20.09 8.59 -16.21
CA SER A 181 20.54 7.20 -16.31
C SER A 181 19.40 6.26 -15.88
N PRO A 182 18.52 5.87 -16.83
CA PRO A 182 17.27 5.19 -16.47
C PRO A 182 17.46 3.72 -16.10
N PHE A 183 18.57 3.11 -16.49
CA PHE A 183 18.82 1.69 -16.23
C PHE A 183 19.76 1.52 -15.05
N SER A 184 19.49 0.54 -14.21
CA SER A 184 20.41 0.12 -13.17
C SER A 184 20.90 -1.29 -13.49
N TYR A 185 22.19 -1.46 -13.74
CA TYR A 185 22.78 -2.78 -13.92
C TYR A 185 23.46 -3.22 -12.63
N GLY A 186 23.30 -4.50 -12.31
CA GLY A 186 23.91 -5.15 -11.16
C GLY A 186 23.99 -6.64 -11.39
N LEU A 187 24.43 -7.37 -10.38
CA LEU A 187 24.36 -8.83 -10.42
C LEU A 187 22.91 -9.26 -10.28
N ILE A 188 22.40 -9.96 -11.29
CA ILE A 188 21.04 -10.50 -11.27
C ILE A 188 21.13 -11.93 -10.75
N ILE A 189 20.42 -12.23 -9.67
CA ILE A 189 20.36 -13.58 -9.12
C ILE A 189 19.43 -14.39 -10.04
N GLN A 190 19.97 -15.43 -10.68
CA GLN A 190 19.17 -16.33 -11.52
C GLN A 190 18.57 -17.46 -10.67
N GLN A 191 19.41 -18.08 -9.84
CA GLN A 191 19.05 -19.23 -9.03
C GLN A 191 19.86 -19.21 -7.74
N VAL A 192 19.29 -19.81 -6.71
CA VAL A 192 19.89 -19.96 -5.39
C VAL A 192 20.06 -21.44 -5.11
N TYR A 193 21.23 -21.83 -4.63
CA TYR A 193 21.52 -23.18 -4.19
C TYR A 193 21.69 -23.20 -2.68
N ASP A 194 20.99 -24.10 -2.03
CA ASP A 194 21.11 -24.35 -0.60
C ASP A 194 21.03 -25.85 -0.34
N ASN A 195 22.09 -26.44 0.22
CA ASN A 195 22.14 -27.83 0.70
C ASN A 195 21.50 -28.87 -0.25
N GLY A 196 21.74 -28.74 -1.56
CA GLY A 196 21.25 -29.70 -2.57
C GLY A 196 19.89 -29.39 -3.19
N SER A 197 19.31 -28.26 -2.82
CA SER A 197 18.09 -27.71 -3.41
C SER A 197 18.41 -26.44 -4.21
N VAL A 198 17.72 -26.26 -5.33
CA VAL A 198 17.86 -25.08 -6.20
C VAL A 198 16.51 -24.38 -6.22
N TYR A 199 16.52 -23.08 -5.93
CA TYR A 199 15.34 -22.23 -5.85
C TYR A 199 15.46 -21.03 -6.78
N SER A 200 14.31 -20.60 -7.32
CA SER A 200 14.20 -19.28 -7.92
C SER A 200 14.27 -18.19 -6.84
N PRO A 201 14.74 -16.97 -7.19
CA PRO A 201 14.84 -15.86 -6.23
C PRO A 201 13.50 -15.47 -5.60
N GLU A 202 12.38 -15.75 -6.26
CA GLU A 202 11.02 -15.46 -5.78
C GLU A 202 10.66 -16.23 -4.51
N VAL A 203 11.25 -17.41 -4.29
CA VAL A 203 11.01 -18.20 -3.07
C VAL A 203 11.55 -17.48 -1.83
N LEU A 204 12.60 -16.66 -1.98
CA LEU A 204 13.15 -15.85 -0.89
C LEU A 204 12.29 -14.63 -0.56
N ASP A 205 11.34 -14.25 -1.41
CA ASP A 205 10.41 -13.13 -1.16
C ASP A 205 9.20 -13.54 -0.29
N ILE A 206 9.10 -14.81 0.10
CA ILE A 206 8.02 -15.29 0.97
C ILE A 206 8.23 -14.72 2.38
N THR A 207 7.44 -13.71 2.72
CA THR A 207 7.45 -13.10 4.06
C THR A 207 6.76 -13.99 5.08
N GLU A 208 7.21 -13.90 6.34
CA GLU A 208 6.60 -14.61 7.47
C GLU A 208 5.12 -14.21 7.65
N ASP A 209 4.79 -12.94 7.41
CA ASP A 209 3.41 -12.44 7.43
C ASP A 209 2.50 -13.15 6.43
N ALA A 210 3.01 -13.47 5.24
CA ALA A 210 2.24 -14.18 4.23
C ALA A 210 1.95 -15.63 4.68
N LEU A 211 2.92 -16.28 5.32
CA LEU A 211 2.74 -17.61 5.89
C LEU A 211 1.75 -17.59 7.06
N HIS A 212 1.87 -16.62 7.95
CA HIS A 212 0.96 -16.45 9.08
C HIS A 212 -0.48 -16.22 8.61
N LYS A 213 -0.69 -15.37 7.59
CA LYS A 213 -2.02 -15.14 7.00
C LYS A 213 -2.63 -16.43 6.43
N ARG A 214 -1.86 -17.20 5.65
CA ARG A 214 -2.33 -18.48 5.08
C ARG A 214 -2.61 -19.52 6.16
N PHE A 215 -1.80 -19.55 7.21
CA PHE A 215 -2.01 -20.43 8.36
C PHE A 215 -3.31 -20.09 9.08
N LEU A 216 -3.55 -18.80 9.38
CA LEU A 216 -4.80 -18.36 10.00
C LEU A 216 -6.02 -18.62 9.12
N GLU A 217 -5.88 -18.47 7.79
CA GLU A 217 -6.93 -18.84 6.84
C GLU A 217 -7.24 -20.34 6.90
N GLY A 218 -6.22 -21.19 6.96
CA GLY A 218 -6.39 -22.64 7.19
C GLY A 218 -7.13 -22.94 8.50
N VAL A 219 -6.74 -22.31 9.61
CA VAL A 219 -7.43 -22.47 10.91
C VAL A 219 -8.88 -22.00 10.84
N ARG A 220 -9.15 -20.88 10.17
CA ARG A 220 -10.52 -20.36 9.97
C ARG A 220 -11.38 -21.31 9.14
N ASN A 221 -10.82 -21.91 8.09
CA ASN A 221 -11.52 -22.87 7.25
C ASN A 221 -11.86 -24.15 8.02
N ILE A 222 -10.94 -24.64 8.85
CA ILE A 222 -11.22 -25.78 9.74
C ILE A 222 -12.32 -25.41 10.74
N ALA A 223 -12.23 -24.23 11.37
CA ALA A 223 -13.22 -23.77 12.32
C ALA A 223 -14.62 -23.61 11.69
N SER A 224 -14.71 -23.07 10.47
CA SER A 224 -15.99 -22.89 9.78
C SER A 224 -16.63 -24.22 9.41
N VAL A 225 -15.84 -25.19 8.94
CA VAL A 225 -16.31 -26.56 8.64
C VAL A 225 -16.79 -27.25 9.91
N CYS A 226 -16.04 -27.19 11.02
CA CYS A 226 -16.47 -27.78 12.29
C CYS A 226 -17.79 -27.17 12.81
N LEU A 227 -17.97 -25.86 12.66
CA LEU A 227 -19.21 -25.18 13.05
C LEU A 227 -20.42 -25.60 12.19
N GLN A 228 -20.22 -25.80 10.89
CA GLN A 228 -21.28 -26.26 9.98
C GLN A 228 -21.70 -27.71 10.26
N ILE A 229 -20.72 -28.58 10.54
CA ILE A 229 -20.98 -29.99 10.89
C ILE A 229 -21.58 -30.10 12.31
N GLY A 230 -21.38 -29.10 13.16
CA GLY A 230 -21.78 -29.14 14.57
C GLY A 230 -20.89 -30.06 15.41
N TYR A 231 -19.68 -30.37 14.94
CA TYR A 231 -18.73 -31.22 15.65
C TYR A 231 -17.78 -30.38 16.52
N PRO A 232 -17.79 -30.55 17.86
CA PRO A 232 -17.03 -29.69 18.76
C PRO A 232 -15.55 -30.06 18.78
N THR A 233 -14.74 -29.31 18.03
CA THR A 233 -13.27 -29.24 18.17
C THR A 233 -12.86 -28.07 19.05
N LEU A 234 -11.65 -28.11 19.61
CA LEU A 234 -11.10 -27.03 20.47
C LEU A 234 -11.21 -25.63 19.83
N ALA A 235 -11.02 -25.52 18.50
CA ALA A 235 -11.15 -24.26 17.79
C ALA A 235 -12.61 -23.81 17.59
N SER A 236 -13.55 -24.75 17.49
CA SER A 236 -14.97 -24.47 17.20
C SER A 236 -15.80 -24.15 18.46
N ILE A 237 -15.45 -24.71 19.62
CA ILE A 237 -16.19 -24.53 20.88
C ILE A 237 -16.46 -23.06 21.22
N PRO A 238 -15.45 -22.15 21.26
CA PRO A 238 -15.71 -20.75 21.61
C PRO A 238 -16.68 -20.09 20.61
N HIS A 239 -16.53 -20.39 19.33
CA HIS A 239 -17.40 -19.85 18.28
C HIS A 239 -18.83 -20.39 18.37
N SER A 240 -19.01 -21.67 18.71
CA SER A 240 -20.33 -22.29 18.88
C SER A 240 -21.10 -21.66 20.03
N VAL A 241 -20.44 -21.48 21.18
CA VAL A 241 -21.03 -20.83 22.37
C VAL A 241 -21.39 -19.38 22.07
N ILE A 242 -20.47 -18.61 21.46
CA ILE A 242 -20.72 -17.20 21.09
C ILE A 242 -21.88 -17.09 20.09
N ASN A 243 -21.98 -17.99 19.10
CA ASN A 243 -23.08 -17.98 18.15
C ASN A 243 -24.42 -18.30 18.82
N GLY A 244 -24.44 -19.23 19.79
CA GLY A 244 -25.60 -19.48 20.63
C GLY A 244 -26.03 -18.22 21.39
N TYR A 245 -25.10 -17.54 22.05
CA TYR A 245 -25.37 -16.27 22.73
C TYR A 245 -25.89 -15.19 21.79
N LYS A 246 -25.29 -15.03 20.60
CA LYS A 246 -25.74 -14.06 19.59
C LYS A 246 -27.17 -14.32 19.14
N ARG A 247 -27.57 -15.58 18.94
CA ARG A 247 -28.95 -15.94 18.55
C ARG A 247 -29.96 -15.57 19.63
N VAL A 248 -29.65 -15.86 20.89
CA VAL A 248 -30.52 -15.50 22.02
C VAL A 248 -30.63 -13.99 22.18
N LEU A 249 -29.50 -13.27 22.07
CA LEU A 249 -29.49 -11.81 22.14
C LEU A 249 -30.27 -11.17 20.99
N ALA A 250 -30.16 -11.70 19.76
CA ALA A 250 -30.92 -11.22 18.62
C ALA A 250 -32.44 -11.34 18.87
N VAL A 251 -32.91 -12.51 19.34
CA VAL A 251 -34.33 -12.72 19.68
C VAL A 251 -34.78 -11.79 20.81
N ALA A 252 -33.97 -11.60 21.85
CA ALA A 252 -34.31 -10.72 22.97
C ALA A 252 -34.40 -9.23 22.57
N VAL A 253 -33.57 -8.80 21.61
CA VAL A 253 -33.63 -7.44 21.06
C VAL A 253 -34.88 -7.28 20.18
N GLU A 254 -35.21 -8.25 19.33
CA GLU A 254 -36.38 -8.19 18.46
C GLU A 254 -37.72 -8.26 19.22
N THR A 255 -37.76 -9.00 20.32
CA THR A 255 -38.99 -9.20 21.12
C THR A 255 -39.13 -8.18 22.26
N ASP A 256 -38.23 -7.19 22.33
CA ASP A 256 -38.13 -6.21 23.41
C ASP A 256 -38.03 -6.80 24.82
N TYR A 257 -37.72 -8.08 24.95
CA TYR A 257 -37.56 -8.75 26.24
C TYR A 257 -36.34 -8.20 26.99
N SER A 258 -36.51 -7.82 28.26
CA SER A 258 -35.45 -7.22 29.09
C SER A 258 -34.65 -8.29 29.82
N PHE A 259 -33.32 -8.26 29.65
CA PHE A 259 -32.37 -9.09 30.40
C PHE A 259 -31.08 -8.28 30.58
N PRO A 260 -30.33 -8.40 31.70
CA PRO A 260 -29.19 -7.52 31.98
C PRO A 260 -28.11 -7.45 30.89
N LEU A 261 -27.96 -8.50 30.08
CA LEU A 261 -27.06 -8.51 28.92
C LEU A 261 -27.71 -7.96 27.64
N ALA A 262 -29.02 -8.18 27.46
CA ALA A 262 -29.77 -7.61 26.34
C ALA A 262 -29.93 -6.10 26.49
N ASP A 263 -30.08 -5.59 27.72
CA ASP A 263 -30.21 -4.15 28.00
C ASP A 263 -28.91 -3.40 27.69
N LYS A 264 -27.75 -4.05 27.91
CA LYS A 264 -26.46 -3.53 27.45
C LYS A 264 -26.42 -3.43 25.93
N VAL A 265 -26.88 -4.46 25.20
CA VAL A 265 -26.96 -4.46 23.73
C VAL A 265 -27.96 -3.43 23.22
N LYS A 266 -29.11 -3.26 23.88
CA LYS A 266 -30.08 -2.19 23.56
C LYS A 266 -29.49 -0.80 23.80
N ALA A 267 -28.72 -0.61 24.87
CA ALA A 267 -27.96 0.63 25.09
C ALA A 267 -26.87 0.85 24.03
N PHE A 268 -26.19 -0.20 23.58
CA PHE A 268 -25.22 -0.13 22.46
C PHE A 268 -25.90 0.24 21.13
N LEU A 269 -27.11 -0.25 20.88
CA LEU A 269 -27.89 0.08 19.67
C LEU A 269 -28.48 1.49 19.75
N ALA A 270 -28.85 1.96 20.94
CA ALA A 270 -29.36 3.32 21.15
C ALA A 270 -28.27 4.38 20.98
N ASP A 271 -27.06 4.15 21.52
CA ASP A 271 -25.95 5.11 21.50
C ASP A 271 -24.62 4.50 21.01
N PRO A 272 -24.42 4.35 19.70
CA PRO A 272 -23.19 3.82 19.12
C PRO A 272 -21.97 4.76 19.24
N SER A 273 -22.18 6.04 19.61
CA SER A 273 -21.11 7.05 19.72
C SER A 273 -20.43 7.09 21.10
N ALA A 274 -21.10 6.62 22.16
CA ALA A 274 -20.62 6.71 23.54
C ALA A 274 -19.39 5.81 23.81
N PHE A 275 -19.20 4.75 23.02
CA PHE A 275 -18.09 3.80 23.20
C PHE A 275 -16.99 3.90 22.12
N ALA A 276 -17.20 4.66 21.04
CA ALA A 276 -16.16 4.94 20.05
C ALA A 276 -14.99 5.78 20.64
N VAL A 277 -15.23 6.52 21.72
CA VAL A 277 -14.20 7.27 22.46
C VAL A 277 -13.42 6.36 23.42
N ALA A 278 -14.02 5.25 23.89
CA ALA A 278 -13.39 4.33 24.84
C ALA A 278 -12.55 3.23 24.16
N ALA A 279 -12.72 2.97 22.85
CA ALA A 279 -11.88 2.06 22.07
C ALA A 279 -10.59 2.72 21.52
N ALA A 280 -10.32 3.98 21.88
CA ALA A 280 -9.13 4.74 21.48
C ALA A 280 -8.03 4.87 22.55
N PRO A 281 -7.88 3.89 23.47
CA PRO A 281 -6.54 3.56 23.96
C PRO A 281 -6.36 2.03 24.06
N SER A 282 -6.03 1.36 22.96
CA SER A 282 -5.42 0.02 23.02
C SER A 282 -4.44 -0.27 21.88
N ALA A 283 -3.80 0.78 21.35
CA ALA A 283 -2.73 0.65 20.36
C ALA A 283 -1.44 1.32 20.88
N ALA A 284 -0.99 0.86 22.06
CA ALA A 284 0.38 1.03 22.55
C ALA A 284 0.63 0.10 23.74
N ALA A 285 0.93 -1.18 23.48
CA ALA A 285 1.77 -2.01 24.35
C ALA A 285 1.93 -3.41 23.71
N ALA A 286 3.11 -3.65 23.12
CA ALA A 286 3.60 -5.00 22.89
C ALA A 286 4.88 -5.19 23.72
N ALA A 287 4.73 -5.92 24.83
CA ALA A 287 5.69 -6.82 25.52
C ALA A 287 6.96 -6.20 26.22
N PRO A 288 7.55 -6.83 27.27
CA PRO A 288 7.56 -8.28 27.54
C PRO A 288 7.24 -8.78 28.98
N ALA A 289 6.75 -10.03 29.01
CA ALA A 289 6.94 -11.13 29.95
C ALA A 289 7.16 -10.87 31.47
N ALA A 290 6.19 -11.29 32.29
CA ALA A 290 6.42 -11.96 33.57
C ALA A 290 5.18 -12.79 33.97
N ALA A 291 5.42 -14.01 34.48
CA ALA A 291 4.41 -15.02 34.86
C ALA A 291 3.58 -14.64 36.11
N PRO A 292 2.36 -15.19 36.30
CA PRO A 292 1.50 -14.81 37.41
C PRO A 292 1.81 -15.59 38.69
N ALA A 293 2.02 -14.87 39.79
CA ALA A 293 2.06 -15.44 41.14
C ALA A 293 0.63 -15.61 41.68
N ALA A 294 0.36 -16.81 42.20
CA ALA A 294 -0.88 -17.22 42.84
C ALA A 294 -0.96 -16.70 44.30
N ALA A 295 -2.19 -16.50 44.76
CA ALA A 295 -2.53 -16.20 46.16
C ALA A 295 -2.33 -17.43 47.05
N ALA A 296 -1.78 -17.23 48.26
CA ALA A 296 -1.81 -18.17 49.37
C ALA A 296 -1.89 -17.42 50.72
N GLU A 297 -2.69 -17.99 51.63
CA GLU A 297 -3.00 -17.57 53.01
C GLU A 297 -1.78 -17.56 53.96
N PRO A 298 -1.85 -16.90 55.13
CA PRO A 298 -0.71 -16.74 56.03
C PRO A 298 -0.55 -17.94 56.99
N ALA A 299 0.69 -18.38 57.20
CA ALA A 299 1.07 -19.29 58.28
C ALA A 299 2.34 -18.79 58.99
N LYS A 300 2.39 -19.12 60.28
CA LYS A 300 3.24 -18.71 61.41
C LYS A 300 4.76 -18.76 61.25
N GLU A 301 5.39 -17.88 62.04
CA GLU A 301 6.63 -17.98 62.84
C GLU A 301 7.57 -19.19 62.60
N GLU A 302 8.84 -18.91 62.28
CA GLU A 302 10.00 -19.17 63.16
C GLU A 302 11.30 -18.57 62.54
N SER A 303 12.22 -18.25 63.45
CA SER A 303 13.52 -17.57 63.33
C SER A 303 14.64 -18.41 62.69
N GLU A 304 15.65 -17.75 62.09
CA GLU A 304 17.08 -17.89 62.47
C GLU A 304 18.01 -16.96 61.65
N GLU A 305 19.08 -16.54 62.31
CA GLU A 305 20.08 -15.51 61.99
C GLU A 305 21.09 -15.87 60.88
N SER A 306 21.69 -14.86 60.25
CA SER A 306 23.16 -14.67 60.22
C SER A 306 23.56 -13.35 59.55
N ASP A 307 24.33 -12.57 60.31
CA ASP A 307 24.92 -11.25 60.03
C ASP A 307 26.24 -11.32 59.24
N GLU A 308 26.73 -10.12 58.92
CA GLU A 308 28.11 -9.67 58.58
C GLU A 308 28.34 -9.30 57.10
N ASP A 309 28.36 -8.03 56.67
CA ASP A 309 29.14 -6.81 57.01
C ASP A 309 30.26 -6.54 55.98
N MET A 310 30.58 -5.25 55.82
CA MET A 310 31.72 -4.60 55.15
C MET A 310 31.51 -4.01 53.75
N GLY A 311 31.57 -2.66 53.67
CA GLY A 311 32.21 -2.00 52.52
C GLY A 311 31.70 -0.64 52.07
N PHE A 312 31.86 0.39 52.89
CA PHE A 312 31.65 1.81 52.57
C PHE A 312 32.57 2.31 51.43
N GLY A 313 32.05 3.03 50.43
CA GLY A 313 32.83 3.64 49.36
C GLY A 313 32.11 4.81 48.68
N LEU A 314 32.63 6.01 48.89
CA LEU A 314 32.08 7.34 48.57
C LEU A 314 32.15 7.75 47.08
N CYS A 315 31.25 8.70 46.76
CA CYS A 315 31.34 9.79 45.78
C CYS A 315 31.05 9.52 44.28
N GLY A 316 29.96 10.11 43.80
CA GLY A 316 29.67 10.31 42.36
C GLY A 316 28.32 11.00 42.10
N GLU A 317 28.32 12.33 42.15
CA GLU A 317 27.51 13.28 41.35
C GLU A 317 25.96 13.19 41.28
N LYS A 318 25.34 14.14 42.00
CA LYS A 318 24.26 15.09 41.62
C LYS A 318 23.23 14.69 40.53
N GLN A 319 22.01 14.51 41.05
CA GLN A 319 20.69 15.06 40.66
C GLN A 319 19.94 14.58 39.38
N PRO A 320 18.63 14.28 39.51
CA PRO A 320 17.75 13.92 38.39
C PRO A 320 17.18 15.15 37.66
N ILE A 321 17.27 15.12 36.33
CA ILE A 321 16.66 16.09 35.41
C ILE A 321 15.17 15.73 35.26
N ALA A 322 14.36 16.21 36.19
CA ALA A 322 12.90 16.18 36.09
C ALA A 322 12.32 17.60 36.06
N GLU A 323 12.91 18.52 35.28
CA GLU A 323 12.39 19.90 35.20
C GLU A 323 12.85 20.68 33.94
N VAL A 324 12.90 20.05 32.75
CA VAL A 324 13.30 20.77 31.50
C VAL A 324 12.34 20.59 30.31
N CYS A 325 11.33 19.72 30.35
CA CYS A 325 10.43 19.52 29.18
C CYS A 325 9.10 20.31 29.21
N ARG A 326 9.00 21.44 29.95
CA ARG A 326 7.76 22.25 29.97
C ARG A 326 7.84 23.67 29.44
N GLN A 327 9.00 24.17 29.03
CA GLN A 327 9.11 25.55 28.57
C GLN A 327 10.09 25.69 27.40
N HIS A 328 9.69 25.22 26.21
CA HIS A 328 10.06 25.86 24.95
C HIS A 328 9.00 25.61 23.86
N VAL A 329 8.17 26.64 23.63
CA VAL A 329 7.83 27.23 22.32
C VAL A 329 7.40 26.22 21.23
N PHE A 330 6.11 26.02 20.96
CA PHE A 330 5.20 26.98 20.29
C PHE A 330 5.82 27.71 19.09
N SER A 331 6.23 26.95 18.06
CA SER A 331 6.00 27.32 16.66
C SER A 331 6.17 26.10 15.75
N CYS A 332 5.08 25.44 15.40
CA CYS A 332 5.06 24.50 14.30
C CYS A 332 3.88 24.92 13.41
N PRO A 333 4.11 25.51 12.22
CA PRO A 333 3.04 25.90 11.34
C PRO A 333 2.46 24.65 10.65
N VAL A 334 1.14 24.63 10.50
CA VAL A 334 0.32 23.61 9.81
C VAL A 334 0.07 22.34 10.63
N THR A 335 -0.80 22.46 11.64
CA THR A 335 -1.71 21.36 11.99
C THR A 335 -2.51 21.00 10.72
N GLN A 336 -2.18 19.86 10.11
CA GLN A 336 -2.95 19.28 9.00
C GLN A 336 -4.39 19.02 9.49
N GLN A 337 -5.29 19.99 9.29
CA GLN A 337 -6.70 19.81 9.58
C GLN A 337 -7.25 18.77 8.60
N PHE A 338 -7.59 17.59 9.09
CA PHE A 338 -8.25 16.56 8.27
C PHE A 338 -9.59 17.10 7.77
N LYS A 339 -9.75 17.21 6.45
CA LYS A 339 -11.05 17.55 5.86
C LYS A 339 -11.96 16.35 5.99
N LYS A 340 -12.98 16.48 6.85
CA LYS A 340 -14.06 15.50 7.03
C LYS A 340 -15.05 15.64 5.88
N MET A 341 -15.39 14.53 5.23
CA MET A 341 -16.36 14.45 4.14
C MET A 341 -17.36 13.33 4.43
N GLN A 342 -18.66 13.59 4.23
CA GLN A 342 -19.72 12.60 4.41
C GLN A 342 -20.28 12.20 3.04
N LEU A 343 -20.20 10.92 2.74
CA LEU A 343 -20.75 10.27 1.57
C LEU A 343 -21.87 9.32 2.01
N ALA A 344 -23.05 9.46 1.41
CA ALA A 344 -24.16 8.53 1.61
C ALA A 344 -24.34 7.65 0.38
N PHE A 345 -24.50 6.35 0.61
CA PHE A 345 -24.73 5.35 -0.42
C PHE A 345 -26.16 4.90 -0.40
N THR A 346 -26.77 4.88 -1.58
CA THR A 346 -27.99 4.12 -1.82
C THR A 346 -27.63 2.92 -2.67
N PHE A 347 -27.81 1.74 -2.10
CA PHE A 347 -27.69 0.41 -2.70
C PHE A 347 -26.29 -0.20 -2.84
N THR A 348 -26.17 -1.33 -2.15
CA THR A 348 -25.17 -2.40 -2.24
C THR A 348 -23.93 -2.23 -1.35
N SER A 349 -24.04 -2.84 -0.17
CA SER A 349 -22.98 -2.99 0.82
C SER A 349 -21.70 -3.61 0.29
N CYS A 350 -21.74 -4.42 -0.78
CA CYS A 350 -20.57 -5.09 -1.35
C CYS A 350 -19.46 -4.11 -1.81
N MET A 351 -19.84 -2.96 -2.37
CA MET A 351 -18.86 -1.97 -2.84
C MET A 351 -18.12 -1.29 -1.68
N THR A 352 -18.80 -1.10 -0.54
CA THR A 352 -18.15 -0.55 0.65
C THR A 352 -17.24 -1.57 1.33
N PHE A 353 -17.48 -2.87 1.20
CA PHE A 353 -16.56 -3.88 1.74
C PHE A 353 -15.23 -3.93 0.97
N GLU A 354 -15.29 -3.89 -0.37
CA GLU A 354 -14.09 -3.92 -1.21
C GLU A 354 -13.24 -2.66 -1.09
N PHE A 355 -13.86 -1.49 -1.07
CA PHE A 355 -13.14 -0.23 -0.88
C PHE A 355 -12.40 -0.17 0.46
N PHE A 356 -12.77 -0.97 1.47
CA PHE A 356 -12.08 -1.02 2.76
C PHE A 356 -11.03 -2.13 2.86
N GLY A 357 -10.82 -2.92 1.79
CA GLY A 357 -9.89 -4.05 1.80
C GLY A 357 -10.31 -5.18 2.75
N ALA A 358 -11.58 -5.20 3.17
CA ALA A 358 -12.12 -6.30 3.95
C ALA A 358 -12.46 -7.47 3.02
N LEU A 359 -11.92 -8.65 3.38
CA LEU A 359 -12.04 -9.96 2.76
C LEU A 359 -13.11 -10.16 1.66
N ARG A 360 -12.63 -10.66 0.52
CA ARG A 360 -13.32 -11.38 -0.57
C ARG A 360 -14.68 -11.97 -0.16
N ILE A 361 -15.71 -11.64 -0.94
CA ILE A 361 -17.09 -12.15 -0.86
C ILE A 361 -17.08 -13.69 -0.82
N SER A 362 -17.23 -14.28 0.36
CA SER A 362 -17.75 -15.64 0.50
C SER A 362 -19.27 -15.55 0.42
N GLY A 363 -19.88 -16.45 -0.35
CA GLY A 363 -21.26 -16.40 -0.87
C GLY A 363 -22.42 -16.47 0.13
N SER A 364 -22.30 -15.86 1.30
CA SER A 364 -23.41 -15.57 2.21
C SER A 364 -23.64 -14.06 2.24
N TYR A 365 -24.61 -13.59 1.44
CA TYR A 365 -25.05 -12.19 1.45
C TYR A 365 -25.73 -11.91 2.80
N ILE A 366 -25.05 -11.18 3.69
CA ILE A 366 -25.64 -10.65 4.91
C ILE A 366 -26.38 -9.38 4.52
N THR A 367 -27.71 -9.40 4.58
CA THR A 367 -28.53 -8.21 4.34
C THR A 367 -28.19 -7.15 5.38
N THR A 368 -27.82 -5.95 4.96
CA THR A 368 -27.61 -4.81 5.88
C THR A 368 -28.95 -4.50 6.57
N ILE A 369 -29.05 -4.77 7.86
CA ILE A 369 -30.18 -4.35 8.70
C ILE A 369 -29.76 -3.01 9.33
N GLY A 370 -30.36 -1.91 8.88
CA GLY A 370 -30.05 -0.55 9.34
C GLY A 370 -29.05 0.20 8.47
N VAL A 371 -28.22 1.05 9.09
CA VAL A 371 -27.20 1.87 8.42
C VAL A 371 -25.82 1.54 8.98
N ASP A 372 -24.87 1.18 8.10
CA ASP A 372 -23.48 0.89 8.46
C ASP A 372 -22.62 2.14 8.26
N PHE A 373 -21.68 2.38 9.18
CA PHE A 373 -20.83 3.56 9.20
C PHE A 373 -19.36 3.16 9.20
N LYS A 374 -18.64 3.56 8.13
CA LYS A 374 -17.22 3.26 7.98
C LYS A 374 -16.41 4.51 7.67
N ILE A 375 -15.18 4.58 8.17
CA ILE A 375 -14.26 5.72 7.96
C ILE A 375 -12.99 5.25 7.24
N ARG A 376 -12.72 5.75 6.04
CA ARG A 376 -11.45 5.54 5.32
C ARG A 376 -10.72 6.87 5.17
N THR A 377 -9.41 6.89 5.38
CA THR A 377 -8.59 8.06 5.04
C THR A 377 -7.97 7.82 3.67
N VAL A 378 -8.19 8.75 2.73
CA VAL A 378 -7.64 8.69 1.37
C VAL A 378 -6.82 9.95 1.13
N GLU A 379 -5.70 9.80 0.43
CA GLU A 379 -4.82 10.91 0.05
C GLU A 379 -5.05 11.25 -1.42
N ILE A 380 -5.61 12.43 -1.69
CA ILE A 380 -5.96 12.88 -3.04
C ILE A 380 -5.38 14.27 -3.24
N ASN A 381 -4.61 14.48 -4.31
CA ASN A 381 -3.98 15.76 -4.64
C ASN A 381 -3.12 16.34 -3.50
N GLY A 382 -2.45 15.49 -2.73
CA GLY A 382 -1.62 15.88 -1.57
C GLY A 382 -2.40 16.31 -0.32
N GLU A 383 -3.73 16.25 -0.35
CA GLU A 383 -4.60 16.50 0.80
C GLU A 383 -5.09 15.17 1.39
N LYS A 384 -4.91 14.98 2.70
CA LYS A 384 -5.46 13.82 3.43
C LYS A 384 -6.92 14.07 3.80
N VAL A 385 -7.83 13.33 3.19
CA VAL A 385 -9.28 13.43 3.39
C VAL A 385 -9.78 12.23 4.19
N LYS A 386 -10.58 12.50 5.22
CA LYS A 386 -11.29 11.46 5.97
C LYS A 386 -12.68 11.28 5.37
N LEU A 387 -12.86 10.21 4.61
CA LEU A 387 -14.14 9.79 4.05
C LEU A 387 -14.94 9.09 5.13
N GLN A 388 -16.14 9.59 5.37
CA GLN A 388 -17.16 8.94 6.18
C GLN A 388 -18.24 8.41 5.25
N ILE A 389 -18.35 7.09 5.21
CA ILE A 389 -19.21 6.36 4.31
C ILE A 389 -20.38 5.81 5.12
N TRP A 390 -21.59 6.23 4.75
CA TRP A 390 -22.84 5.75 5.32
C TRP A 390 -23.51 4.82 4.30
N ASP A 391 -23.54 3.52 4.62
CA ASP A 391 -24.18 2.49 3.80
C ASP A 391 -25.62 2.29 4.30
N THR A 392 -26.60 2.75 3.51
CA THR A 392 -28.02 2.66 3.86
C THR A 392 -28.66 1.45 3.20
N ALA A 393 -29.41 0.65 3.96
CA ALA A 393 -30.13 -0.50 3.44
C ALA A 393 -31.14 -0.08 2.35
N GLY A 394 -30.94 -0.56 1.12
CA GLY A 394 -31.76 -0.21 -0.04
C GLY A 394 -33.13 -0.89 -0.14
N GLN A 395 -33.61 -1.61 0.88
CA GLN A 395 -34.97 -2.13 0.80
C GLN A 395 -35.98 -0.99 0.98
N GLU A 396 -36.93 -0.89 0.05
CA GLU A 396 -38.01 0.11 0.08
C GLU A 396 -38.86 0.08 1.36
N ARG A 397 -38.78 -1.01 2.12
CA ARG A 397 -39.44 -1.20 3.43
C ARG A 397 -38.88 -0.32 4.56
N PHE A 398 -37.69 0.26 4.42
CA PHE A 398 -37.02 1.05 5.47
C PHE A 398 -36.85 2.55 5.14
N ARG A 399 -37.65 3.07 4.19
CA ARG A 399 -37.55 4.47 3.69
C ARG A 399 -37.63 5.57 4.75
N THR A 400 -38.41 5.39 5.81
CA THR A 400 -38.56 6.43 6.85
C THR A 400 -37.26 6.70 7.60
N ILE A 401 -36.40 5.69 7.73
CA ILE A 401 -35.11 5.75 8.43
C ILE A 401 -34.08 6.54 7.60
N THR A 402 -34.15 6.47 6.27
CA THR A 402 -33.16 7.07 5.34
C THR A 402 -33.15 8.62 5.36
N SER A 403 -34.29 9.25 5.66
CA SER A 403 -34.44 10.72 5.60
C SER A 403 -33.48 11.48 6.52
N THR A 404 -33.18 10.94 7.70
CA THR A 404 -32.26 11.55 8.69
C THR A 404 -30.81 11.61 8.21
N TYR A 405 -30.40 10.68 7.33
CA TYR A 405 -29.01 10.55 6.86
C TYR A 405 -28.66 11.49 5.71
N TYR A 406 -29.65 12.08 5.04
CA TYR A 406 -29.42 13.09 4.01
C TYR A 406 -28.84 14.38 4.60
N ARG A 407 -29.07 14.67 5.88
CA ARG A 407 -28.63 15.90 6.54
C ARG A 407 -27.10 15.95 6.71
N GLY A 408 -26.45 16.89 6.02
CA GLY A 408 -24.99 17.10 6.10
C GLY A 408 -24.17 16.21 5.16
N THR A 409 -24.82 15.46 4.27
CA THR A 409 -24.15 14.69 3.22
C THR A 409 -23.63 15.63 2.14
N HIS A 410 -22.37 15.43 1.73
CA HIS A 410 -21.71 16.28 0.73
C HIS A 410 -21.70 15.64 -0.66
N GLY A 411 -21.77 14.31 -0.72
CA GLY A 411 -21.87 13.56 -1.97
C GLY A 411 -22.76 12.32 -1.82
N VAL A 412 -23.53 12.03 -2.86
CA VAL A 412 -24.43 10.87 -2.91
C VAL A 412 -24.08 10.00 -4.12
N ILE A 413 -24.00 8.69 -3.88
CA ILE A 413 -23.76 7.69 -4.93
C ILE A 413 -25.03 6.88 -5.11
N VAL A 414 -25.58 6.95 -6.32
CA VAL A 414 -26.77 6.19 -6.72
C VAL A 414 -26.31 5.01 -7.55
N VAL A 415 -26.56 3.80 -7.04
CA VAL A 415 -26.16 2.56 -7.70
C VAL A 415 -27.39 1.89 -8.30
N TYR A 416 -27.27 1.43 -9.55
CA TYR A 416 -28.24 0.54 -10.20
C TYR A 416 -27.54 -0.72 -10.69
N ASP A 417 -28.30 -1.78 -10.90
CA ASP A 417 -27.81 -3.05 -11.43
C ASP A 417 -27.93 -3.05 -12.96
N VAL A 418 -26.83 -3.33 -13.66
CA VAL A 418 -26.77 -3.37 -15.14
C VAL A 418 -27.61 -4.54 -15.70
N THR A 419 -27.85 -5.58 -14.90
CA THR A 419 -28.66 -6.75 -15.28
C THR A 419 -30.17 -6.52 -15.11
N SER A 420 -30.60 -5.47 -14.40
CA SER A 420 -32.01 -5.21 -14.10
C SER A 420 -32.47 -3.83 -14.58
N ALA A 421 -33.38 -3.83 -15.57
CA ALA A 421 -33.99 -2.61 -16.08
C ALA A 421 -34.86 -1.90 -15.02
N GLU A 422 -35.50 -2.63 -14.11
CA GLU A 422 -36.33 -2.06 -13.05
C GLU A 422 -35.52 -1.19 -12.09
N SER A 423 -34.30 -1.62 -11.76
CA SER A 423 -33.36 -0.85 -10.95
C SER A 423 -33.03 0.49 -11.60
N PHE A 424 -32.87 0.52 -12.93
CA PHE A 424 -32.59 1.74 -13.68
C PHE A 424 -33.79 2.70 -13.72
N VAL A 425 -35.02 2.20 -13.85
CA VAL A 425 -36.22 3.05 -13.78
C VAL A 425 -36.36 3.71 -12.41
N ASN A 426 -36.01 2.98 -11.34
CA ASN A 426 -36.06 3.50 -9.97
C ASN A 426 -35.05 4.64 -9.70
N VAL A 427 -33.96 4.75 -10.46
CA VAL A 427 -32.95 5.83 -10.31
C VAL A 427 -33.61 7.21 -10.37
N LYS A 428 -34.56 7.43 -11.29
CA LYS A 428 -35.26 8.72 -11.42
C LYS A 428 -35.99 9.12 -10.13
N ARG A 429 -36.59 8.14 -9.46
CA ARG A 429 -37.32 8.34 -8.20
C ARG A 429 -36.34 8.71 -7.07
N TRP A 430 -35.21 8.01 -6.98
CA TRP A 430 -34.16 8.30 -6.00
C TRP A 430 -33.54 9.68 -6.19
N LEU A 431 -33.27 10.08 -7.44
CA LEU A 431 -32.78 11.42 -7.75
C LEU A 431 -33.78 12.51 -7.33
N HIS A 432 -35.09 12.26 -7.50
CA HIS A 432 -36.11 13.19 -7.05
C HIS A 432 -36.15 13.32 -5.51
N GLU A 433 -36.01 12.21 -4.78
CA GLU A 433 -35.95 12.21 -3.31
C GLU A 433 -34.71 12.94 -2.79
N ILE A 434 -33.55 12.73 -3.41
CA ILE A 434 -32.31 13.45 -3.08
C ILE A 434 -32.46 14.96 -3.32
N ASN A 435 -33.13 15.36 -4.41
CA ASN A 435 -33.42 16.77 -4.69
C ASN A 435 -34.33 17.43 -3.66
N GLN A 436 -35.25 16.68 -3.05
CA GLN A 436 -36.17 17.22 -2.04
C GLN A 436 -35.51 17.37 -0.67
N ASN A 437 -34.58 16.47 -0.33
CA ASN A 437 -34.01 16.38 1.01
C ASN A 437 -32.65 17.10 1.15
N CYS A 438 -31.93 17.35 0.05
CA CYS A 438 -30.59 17.92 0.05
C CYS A 438 -30.43 19.12 -0.88
N ASP A 439 -29.91 20.22 -0.34
CA ASP A 439 -29.43 21.37 -1.12
C ASP A 439 -27.92 21.24 -1.38
N ASP A 440 -27.47 21.47 -2.63
CA ASP A 440 -26.06 21.53 -3.08
C ASP A 440 -25.22 20.26 -2.78
N VAL A 441 -25.57 19.13 -3.42
CA VAL A 441 -24.88 17.83 -3.25
C VAL A 441 -24.34 17.29 -4.57
N CYS A 442 -23.08 16.85 -4.55
CA CYS A 442 -22.44 16.18 -5.69
C CYS A 442 -23.02 14.77 -5.88
N ARG A 443 -23.34 14.39 -7.12
CA ARG A 443 -24.00 13.12 -7.44
C ARG A 443 -23.18 12.33 -8.44
N ILE A 444 -23.15 11.02 -8.27
CA ILE A 444 -22.61 10.08 -9.24
C ILE A 444 -23.60 8.93 -9.43
N LEU A 445 -23.75 8.52 -10.69
CA LEU A 445 -24.54 7.36 -11.09
C LEU A 445 -23.60 6.19 -11.37
N VAL A 446 -23.88 5.03 -10.77
CA VAL A 446 -23.03 3.85 -10.88
C VAL A 446 -23.84 2.65 -11.35
N GLY A 447 -23.42 2.03 -12.46
CA GLY A 447 -23.92 0.74 -12.92
C GLY A 447 -23.06 -0.39 -12.36
N ASN A 448 -23.63 -1.21 -11.46
CA ASN A 448 -22.95 -2.34 -10.82
C ASN A 448 -23.24 -3.67 -11.55
N LYS A 449 -22.43 -4.71 -11.27
CA LYS A 449 -22.46 -6.04 -11.89
C LYS A 449 -22.10 -6.06 -13.38
N ASN A 450 -21.11 -5.27 -13.79
CA ASN A 450 -20.58 -5.31 -15.16
C ASN A 450 -19.67 -6.52 -15.45
N ASP A 451 -19.90 -7.64 -14.75
CA ASP A 451 -19.08 -8.86 -14.83
C ASP A 451 -19.27 -9.61 -16.15
N ASP A 452 -20.51 -9.69 -16.61
CA ASP A 452 -20.89 -10.48 -17.79
C ASP A 452 -21.56 -9.58 -18.84
N PRO A 453 -20.89 -9.27 -19.97
CA PRO A 453 -21.45 -8.39 -21.00
C PRO A 453 -22.71 -8.97 -21.67
N ASN A 454 -22.90 -10.31 -21.62
CA ASN A 454 -24.05 -10.99 -22.20
C ASN A 454 -25.33 -10.88 -21.34
N SER A 455 -25.20 -10.62 -20.03
CA SER A 455 -26.33 -10.45 -19.11
C SER A 455 -26.78 -9.00 -18.99
N LYS A 456 -26.17 -8.10 -19.76
CA LYS A 456 -26.40 -6.66 -19.73
C LYS A 456 -27.73 -6.33 -20.42
N VAL A 457 -28.70 -5.88 -19.62
CA VAL A 457 -30.03 -5.46 -20.10
C VAL A 457 -30.05 -3.95 -20.37
N VAL A 458 -29.28 -3.18 -19.59
CA VAL A 458 -29.18 -1.72 -19.76
C VAL A 458 -27.96 -1.37 -20.62
N GLU A 459 -28.20 -0.81 -21.80
CA GLU A 459 -27.12 -0.36 -22.68
C GLU A 459 -26.36 0.84 -22.10
N THR A 460 -25.03 0.85 -22.26
CA THR A 460 -24.17 1.96 -21.80
C THR A 460 -24.55 3.29 -22.44
N ALA A 461 -24.95 3.27 -23.71
CA ALA A 461 -25.36 4.48 -24.44
C ALA A 461 -26.60 5.13 -23.82
N ASP A 462 -27.56 4.36 -23.34
CA ASP A 462 -28.79 4.90 -22.75
C ASP A 462 -28.57 5.40 -21.32
N ALA A 463 -27.74 4.69 -20.55
CA ALA A 463 -27.30 5.17 -19.25
C ALA A 463 -26.50 6.48 -19.38
N GLN A 464 -25.66 6.61 -20.41
CA GLN A 464 -24.86 7.80 -20.66
C GLN A 464 -25.73 8.99 -21.09
N LYS A 465 -26.69 8.79 -22.00
CA LYS A 465 -27.66 9.84 -22.37
C LYS A 465 -28.43 10.34 -21.14
N PHE A 466 -28.84 9.43 -20.25
CA PHE A 466 -29.54 9.79 -19.03
C PHE A 466 -28.64 10.58 -18.07
N ALA A 467 -27.37 10.20 -17.95
CA ALA A 467 -26.38 10.88 -17.13
C ALA A 467 -26.10 12.30 -17.65
N GLU A 468 -25.98 12.48 -18.97
CA GLU A 468 -25.80 13.78 -19.63
C GLU A 468 -27.02 14.70 -19.46
N GLN A 469 -28.25 14.15 -19.55
CA GLN A 469 -29.48 14.92 -19.31
C GLN A 469 -29.58 15.48 -17.89
N MET A 470 -29.01 14.78 -16.92
CA MET A 470 -29.08 15.14 -15.50
C MET A 470 -27.82 15.83 -14.99
N ASP A 471 -26.81 16.02 -15.85
CA ASP A 471 -25.46 16.51 -15.51
C ASP A 471 -24.77 15.69 -14.39
N ILE A 472 -24.86 14.37 -14.48
CA ILE A 472 -24.28 13.41 -13.53
C ILE A 472 -23.20 12.59 -14.25
N ARG A 473 -22.10 12.25 -13.58
CA ARG A 473 -21.11 11.32 -14.14
C ARG A 473 -21.57 9.88 -13.98
N LEU A 474 -21.42 9.09 -15.04
CA LEU A 474 -21.69 7.65 -15.06
C LEU A 474 -20.40 6.86 -14.86
N PHE A 475 -20.42 5.85 -13.98
CA PHE A 475 -19.38 4.83 -13.86
C PHE A 475 -20.00 3.44 -14.02
N GLU A 476 -19.35 2.58 -14.79
CA GLU A 476 -19.64 1.14 -14.77
C GLU A 476 -18.62 0.44 -13.90
N THR A 477 -19.09 -0.24 -12.86
CA THR A 477 -18.25 -0.91 -11.86
C THR A 477 -18.63 -2.38 -11.74
N SER A 478 -17.66 -3.21 -11.41
CA SER A 478 -17.92 -4.54 -10.88
C SER A 478 -17.37 -4.62 -9.47
N ALA A 479 -18.24 -4.95 -8.52
CA ALA A 479 -17.78 -5.30 -7.18
C ALA A 479 -16.99 -6.63 -7.21
N LYS A 480 -17.58 -7.69 -7.79
CA LYS A 480 -17.00 -9.04 -7.81
C LYS A 480 -15.56 -9.10 -8.35
N GLU A 481 -15.26 -8.34 -9.39
CA GLU A 481 -13.93 -8.26 -10.02
C GLU A 481 -13.10 -7.04 -9.56
N ASN A 482 -13.66 -6.19 -8.69
CA ASN A 482 -13.07 -4.94 -8.21
C ASN A 482 -12.62 -4.03 -9.36
N ILE A 483 -13.51 -3.81 -10.33
CA ILE A 483 -13.26 -2.97 -11.50
C ILE A 483 -13.91 -1.61 -11.26
N ASN A 484 -13.11 -0.54 -11.41
CA ASN A 484 -13.52 0.88 -11.33
C ASN A 484 -14.10 1.33 -9.98
N VAL A 485 -14.03 0.51 -8.92
CA VAL A 485 -14.56 0.88 -7.60
C VAL A 485 -13.73 2.02 -7.00
N GLU A 486 -12.40 1.89 -6.93
CA GLU A 486 -11.53 2.93 -6.36
C GLU A 486 -11.58 4.24 -7.14
N ASP A 487 -11.59 4.17 -8.48
CA ASP A 487 -11.64 5.34 -9.35
C ASP A 487 -12.93 6.15 -9.16
N MET A 488 -14.05 5.47 -8.96
CA MET A 488 -15.34 6.11 -8.68
C MET A 488 -15.30 6.88 -7.33
N PHE A 489 -14.74 6.27 -6.29
CA PHE A 489 -14.59 6.92 -4.97
C PHE A 489 -13.61 8.10 -5.00
N ASN A 490 -12.53 8.00 -5.77
CA ASN A 490 -11.59 9.11 -5.95
C ASN A 490 -12.26 10.28 -6.69
N CYS A 491 -12.98 9.98 -7.77
CA CYS A 491 -13.70 10.96 -8.57
C CYS A 491 -14.74 11.75 -7.74
N ILE A 492 -15.55 11.08 -6.90
CA ILE A 492 -16.52 11.80 -6.06
C ILE A 492 -15.84 12.69 -5.03
N THR A 493 -14.74 12.21 -4.46
CA THR A 493 -13.99 12.97 -3.45
C THR A 493 -13.40 14.23 -4.08
N GLU A 494 -12.85 14.14 -5.29
CA GLU A 494 -12.37 15.30 -6.04
C GLU A 494 -13.47 16.31 -6.36
N LEU A 495 -14.64 15.83 -6.80
CA LEU A 495 -15.80 16.67 -7.08
C LEU A 495 -16.25 17.47 -5.86
N VAL A 496 -16.39 16.80 -4.71
CA VAL A 496 -16.80 17.45 -3.46
C VAL A 496 -15.75 18.43 -2.96
N LEU A 497 -14.45 18.10 -3.08
CA LEU A 497 -13.37 19.02 -2.74
C LEU A 497 -13.39 20.28 -3.61
N ARG A 498 -13.68 20.13 -4.90
CA ARG A 498 -13.81 21.27 -5.84
C ARG A 498 -15.01 22.14 -5.47
N ALA A 499 -16.19 21.55 -5.29
CA ALA A 499 -17.40 22.27 -4.87
C ALA A 499 -17.17 23.04 -3.57
N ARG A 500 -16.50 22.42 -2.58
CA ARG A 500 -16.17 23.08 -1.31
C ARG A 500 -15.20 24.26 -1.48
N LYS A 501 -14.20 24.15 -2.36
CA LYS A 501 -13.26 25.26 -2.67
C LYS A 501 -14.01 26.43 -3.33
N GLU A 502 -14.95 26.15 -4.23
CA GLU A 502 -15.78 27.17 -4.89
C GLU A 502 -16.72 27.88 -3.90
N SER A 503 -17.37 27.14 -3.00
CA SER A 503 -18.22 27.73 -1.96
C SER A 503 -17.44 28.61 -0.99
N MET A 504 -16.21 28.21 -0.61
CA MET A 504 -15.34 29.08 0.21
C MET A 504 -14.87 30.33 -0.55
N ALA A 505 -14.57 30.22 -1.84
CA ALA A 505 -14.19 31.37 -2.66
C ALA A 505 -15.33 32.39 -2.82
N LYS A 506 -16.57 31.90 -3.02
CA LYS A 506 -17.78 32.74 -3.07
C LYS A 506 -18.03 33.48 -1.75
N GLN A 507 -17.86 32.80 -0.61
CA GLN A 507 -17.97 33.42 0.71
C GLN A 507 -16.90 34.49 0.96
N GLN A 508 -15.65 34.26 0.52
CA GLN A 508 -14.58 35.25 0.63
C GLN A 508 -14.81 36.48 -0.27
N GLN A 509 -15.36 36.29 -1.48
CA GLN A 509 -15.72 37.40 -2.36
C GLN A 509 -16.90 38.22 -1.81
N GLN A 510 -17.90 37.58 -1.20
CA GLN A 510 -19.00 38.28 -0.53
C GLN A 510 -18.51 39.11 0.66
N GLN A 511 -17.64 38.55 1.51
CA GLN A 511 -17.02 39.29 2.61
C GLN A 511 -16.14 40.45 2.14
N GLN A 512 -15.42 40.32 1.01
CA GLN A 512 -14.66 41.43 0.43
C GLN A 512 -15.57 42.52 -0.16
N SER A 513 -16.75 42.16 -0.67
CA SER A 513 -17.71 43.12 -1.20
C SER A 513 -18.44 43.93 -0.11
N GLU A 514 -18.66 43.35 1.08
CA GLU A 514 -19.22 44.07 2.24
C GLU A 514 -18.24 45.06 2.89
N VAL A 515 -16.92 44.85 2.75
CA VAL A 515 -15.89 45.63 3.47
C VAL A 515 -15.46 46.93 2.75
N VAL A 516 -16.07 47.30 1.60
CA VAL A 516 -15.74 48.56 0.90
C VAL A 516 -16.92 49.51 0.78
N LYS A 517 -17.03 50.46 1.74
CA LYS A 517 -17.25 51.91 1.53
C LYS A 517 -17.32 52.68 2.86
N LEU A 518 -16.16 53.04 3.41
CA LEU A 518 -16.00 54.24 4.25
C LEU A 518 -14.98 55.16 3.58
N SER A 519 -15.46 55.92 2.59
CA SER A 519 -14.71 57.04 2.02
C SER A 519 -14.48 58.08 3.13
N ARG A 520 -13.21 58.32 3.45
CA ARG A 520 -12.73 59.39 4.33
C ARG A 520 -13.07 60.75 3.70
N ASN A 521 -14.21 61.32 4.09
CA ASN A 521 -14.52 62.71 3.80
C ASN A 521 -14.02 63.59 4.97
N SER A 522 -12.71 63.82 5.07
CA SER A 522 -12.17 64.78 6.05
C SER A 522 -12.27 66.20 5.50
N LYS A 523 -13.33 66.91 5.93
CA LYS A 523 -13.55 68.34 5.71
C LYS A 523 -12.32 69.16 6.12
N ARG A 524 -11.86 70.03 5.21
CA ARG A 524 -10.95 71.16 5.48
C ARG A 524 -11.53 72.02 6.62
N LYS A 525 -10.82 72.15 7.74
CA LYS A 525 -11.11 73.17 8.76
C LYS A 525 -10.56 74.53 8.29
N LYS A 526 -11.45 75.51 8.16
CA LYS A 526 -11.13 76.94 8.04
C LYS A 526 -10.79 77.51 9.42
N LYS A 527 -9.85 78.46 9.44
CA LYS A 527 -9.48 79.32 10.57
C LYS A 527 -10.67 80.20 11.03
N CYS A 528 -10.78 80.43 12.33
CA CYS A 528 -11.32 81.67 12.88
C CYS A 528 -10.67 81.97 14.24
N CYS A 529 -10.27 83.25 14.34
CA CYS A 529 -9.82 84.12 15.44
C CYS A 529 -9.17 83.50 16.66
#